data_AF-A0A7C5C9V3-F1
#
_entry.id   AF-A0A7C5C9V3-F1
#
_cell.length_a   1.000
_cell.length_b   1.000
_cell.length_c   1.000
_cell.angle_alpha   90.00
_cell.angle_beta   90.00
_cell.angle_gamma   90.00
#
_symmetry.space_group_name_H-M   'P 1'
#
loop_
_entity.id
_entity.type
_entity.pdbx_description
1 polymer ?
#
loop_
_entity_poly.entity_id
_entity_poly.type
_entity_poly.pdbx_seq_one_letter_code
_entity_poly.pdbx_strand_id
1 'polypeptide(L)'
;NAVGLLHWEMRQAGSLVMQAADASRLPAGGALAVDREGFSQYVTDKLMALPNVTLERGEITALPDQGQWIFATGPPHSAAPGQAIQAETGADRLAFFDAIAAIVHAESIDRRIAWAQSRYDKGENEAERRAYLNCPMDKAQYEAFIDALLAAEKTEFHEGETAGYFDGCLPIEVMAERGRETLRHGPMKPVGLTNAHDPETKAYAVVQLRRDNALGTLFNIVGFQTKMKYGAQVEVFRMIPGLEKARFARLGGIHRNTFPNSPTLLDSQMRLRSRPHIRFAGQVTGVEGYVESAAMGLLAGRMSAGELAGAPLRDVPQDSAHGALIHHITGGAEAKTFQPMNVNFGLFRPVDGLKGGRRGRRDRYKAYSDRAKTAWQGWLDG
;
A
#
# COMPACT_ATOMS: atom_id res chain seq x y z
N ASN A 1 -0.04 3.26 -14.53
CA ASN A 1 -0.31 4.01 -13.27
C ASN A 1 1.02 4.19 -12.55
N ALA A 2 1.12 5.05 -11.53
CA ALA A 2 2.40 5.35 -10.88
C ALA A 2 3.02 4.11 -10.20
N VAL A 3 2.22 3.30 -9.51
CA VAL A 3 2.68 2.02 -8.92
C VAL A 3 3.23 1.06 -9.99
N GLY A 4 2.57 0.95 -11.14
CA GLY A 4 3.05 0.13 -12.25
C GLY A 4 4.35 0.64 -12.88
N LEU A 5 4.60 1.96 -12.83
CA LEU A 5 5.91 2.53 -13.20
C LEU A 5 6.97 2.13 -12.17
N LEU A 6 6.67 2.22 -10.87
CA LEU A 6 7.58 1.80 -9.81
C LEU A 6 7.92 0.30 -9.91
N HIS A 7 6.93 -0.56 -10.19
CA HIS A 7 7.16 -1.98 -10.49
C HIS A 7 8.14 -2.17 -11.67
N TRP A 8 8.02 -1.35 -12.71
CA TRP A 8 8.91 -1.43 -13.87
C TRP A 8 10.34 -1.02 -13.47
N GLU A 9 10.50 0.08 -12.75
CA GLU A 9 11.81 0.57 -12.29
C GLU A 9 12.51 -0.47 -11.40
N MET A 10 11.78 -1.04 -10.44
CA MET A 10 12.28 -2.11 -9.57
C MET A 10 12.71 -3.35 -10.36
N ARG A 11 11.97 -3.73 -11.41
CA ARG A 11 12.36 -4.84 -12.29
C ARG A 11 13.65 -4.53 -13.06
N GLN A 12 13.77 -3.33 -13.63
CA GLN A 12 15.01 -2.93 -14.32
C GLN A 12 16.22 -2.94 -13.38
N ALA A 13 16.00 -2.61 -12.11
CA ALA A 13 17.06 -2.63 -11.10
C ALA A 13 17.29 -4.01 -10.46
N GLY A 14 16.68 -5.09 -10.97
CA GLY A 14 16.93 -6.46 -10.52
C GLY A 14 16.32 -6.79 -9.15
N SER A 15 15.22 -6.14 -8.76
CA SER A 15 14.60 -6.32 -7.44
C SER A 15 14.22 -7.77 -7.12
N LEU A 16 14.72 -8.30 -6.00
CA LEU A 16 14.33 -9.60 -5.44
C LEU A 16 12.83 -9.65 -5.12
N VAL A 17 12.27 -8.56 -4.60
CA VAL A 17 10.83 -8.47 -4.27
C VAL A 17 9.97 -8.62 -5.51
N MET A 18 10.36 -8.01 -6.64
CA MET A 18 9.61 -8.19 -7.89
C MET A 18 9.72 -9.61 -8.45
N GLN A 19 10.90 -10.25 -8.33
CA GLN A 19 11.08 -11.66 -8.71
C GLN A 19 10.20 -12.58 -7.86
N ALA A 20 10.16 -12.37 -6.55
CA ALA A 20 9.30 -13.12 -5.64
C ALA A 20 7.82 -12.91 -5.98
N ALA A 21 7.42 -11.67 -6.31
CA ALA A 21 6.05 -11.36 -6.70
C ALA A 21 5.64 -12.02 -8.01
N ASP A 22 6.54 -12.08 -8.99
CA ASP A 22 6.30 -12.76 -10.26
C ASP A 22 6.22 -14.30 -10.06
N ALA A 23 7.06 -14.87 -9.19
CA ALA A 23 7.07 -16.30 -8.88
C ALA A 23 5.85 -16.79 -8.08
N SER A 24 5.23 -15.90 -7.29
CA SER A 24 4.09 -16.20 -6.41
C SER A 24 2.79 -15.55 -6.88
N ARG A 25 2.72 -15.14 -8.15
CA ARG A 25 1.63 -14.31 -8.68
C ARG A 25 0.27 -15.03 -8.60
N LEU A 26 -0.74 -14.29 -8.14
CA LEU A 26 -2.15 -14.68 -8.16
C LEU A 26 -2.95 -13.81 -9.15
N PRO A 27 -4.04 -14.35 -9.73
CA PRO A 27 -4.96 -13.55 -10.55
C PRO A 27 -5.55 -12.37 -9.76
N ALA A 28 -5.56 -11.16 -10.34
CA ALA A 28 -5.97 -9.94 -9.63
C ALA A 28 -6.59 -8.84 -10.51
N GLY A 29 -7.07 -9.18 -11.71
CA GLY A 29 -7.77 -8.25 -12.62
C GLY A 29 -6.90 -7.10 -13.09
N GLY A 30 -5.63 -7.41 -13.37
CA GLY A 30 -4.63 -6.45 -13.83
C GLY A 30 -3.98 -5.59 -12.74
N ALA A 31 -4.20 -5.92 -11.45
CA ALA A 31 -3.27 -5.59 -10.38
C ALA A 31 -2.21 -6.70 -10.22
N LEU A 32 -1.20 -6.48 -9.39
CA LEU A 32 -0.26 -7.54 -8.98
C LEU A 32 -0.67 -7.99 -7.57
N ALA A 33 -1.13 -9.24 -7.45
CA ALA A 33 -1.34 -9.91 -6.16
C ALA A 33 -0.44 -11.15 -6.09
N VAL A 34 -0.13 -11.55 -4.87
CA VAL A 34 0.81 -12.64 -4.59
C VAL A 34 0.23 -13.58 -3.56
N ASP A 35 0.62 -14.84 -3.63
CA ASP A 35 0.49 -15.77 -2.52
C ASP A 35 1.47 -15.39 -1.42
N ARG A 36 0.96 -15.02 -0.23
CA ARG A 36 1.79 -14.42 0.82
C ARG A 36 2.86 -15.37 1.34
N GLU A 37 2.49 -16.63 1.55
CA GLU A 37 3.39 -17.65 2.07
C GLU A 37 4.49 -17.95 1.06
N GLY A 38 4.11 -18.30 -0.18
CA GLY A 38 5.06 -18.52 -1.27
C GLY A 38 5.97 -17.32 -1.55
N PHE A 39 5.43 -16.10 -1.50
CA PHE A 39 6.22 -14.88 -1.63
C PHE A 39 7.28 -14.75 -0.53
N SER A 40 6.88 -14.91 0.73
CA SER A 40 7.78 -14.73 1.89
C SER A 40 8.86 -15.81 1.94
N GLN A 41 8.49 -17.04 1.59
CA GLN A 41 9.42 -18.17 1.53
C GLN A 41 10.46 -17.94 0.43
N TYR A 42 10.04 -17.52 -0.76
CA TYR A 42 10.95 -17.22 -1.87
C TYR A 42 12.00 -16.17 -1.49
N VAL A 43 11.57 -15.07 -0.87
CA VAL A 43 12.49 -14.01 -0.42
C VAL A 43 13.48 -14.56 0.61
N THR A 44 12.98 -15.31 1.59
CA THR A 44 13.79 -15.90 2.67
C THR A 44 14.84 -16.86 2.10
N ASP A 45 14.44 -17.80 1.25
CA ASP A 45 15.34 -18.79 0.66
C ASP A 45 16.44 -18.13 -0.17
N LYS A 46 16.08 -17.12 -0.98
CA LYS A 46 17.05 -16.37 -1.77
C LYS A 46 18.05 -15.61 -0.91
N LEU A 47 17.61 -14.99 0.18
CA LEU A 47 18.52 -14.30 1.10
C LEU A 47 19.44 -15.27 1.84
N MET A 48 18.91 -16.38 2.35
CA MET A 48 19.69 -17.36 3.11
C MET A 48 20.68 -18.16 2.25
N ALA A 49 20.48 -18.20 0.93
CA ALA A 49 21.41 -18.81 -0.01
C ALA A 49 22.61 -17.91 -0.38
N LEU A 50 22.62 -16.63 0.01
CA LEU A 50 23.71 -15.70 -0.32
C LEU A 50 24.88 -15.88 0.66
N PRO A 51 26.12 -16.09 0.16
CA PRO A 51 27.28 -16.37 1.03
C PRO A 51 27.71 -15.16 1.88
N ASN A 52 27.31 -13.95 1.49
CA ASN A 52 27.61 -12.69 2.15
C ASN A 52 26.45 -12.17 3.02
N VAL A 53 25.41 -12.97 3.24
CA VAL A 53 24.30 -12.64 4.12
C VAL A 53 24.36 -13.54 5.34
N THR A 54 24.29 -12.94 6.53
CA THR A 54 24.16 -13.66 7.80
C THR A 54 22.90 -13.20 8.50
N LEU A 55 22.13 -14.15 9.03
CA LEU A 55 20.93 -13.86 9.83
C LEU A 55 21.27 -13.94 11.31
N GLU A 56 21.16 -12.80 11.99
CA GLU A 56 21.20 -12.73 13.44
C GLU A 56 19.79 -12.45 13.97
N ARG A 57 19.32 -13.24 14.94
CA ARG A 57 18.02 -13.05 15.58
C ARG A 57 18.22 -12.32 16.89
N GLY A 58 17.78 -11.07 16.94
CA GLY A 58 17.83 -10.22 18.12
C GLY A 58 17.07 -8.93 17.92
N GLU A 59 16.79 -8.22 19.01
CA GLU A 59 16.25 -6.87 18.97
C GLU A 59 17.39 -5.86 19.04
N ILE A 60 17.41 -4.89 18.12
CA ILE A 60 18.32 -3.74 18.17
C ILE A 60 17.65 -2.65 18.99
N THR A 61 18.15 -2.39 20.20
CA THR A 61 17.54 -1.45 21.16
C THR A 61 18.19 -0.07 21.19
N ALA A 62 19.35 0.10 20.54
CA ALA A 62 20.11 1.35 20.49
C ALA A 62 20.63 1.65 19.08
N LEU A 63 20.93 2.92 18.81
CA LEU A 63 21.62 3.30 17.58
C LEU A 63 23.10 2.89 17.67
N PRO A 64 23.65 2.27 16.62
CA PRO A 64 25.03 1.83 16.58
C PRO A 64 26.00 3.01 16.49
N ASP A 65 27.15 2.89 17.15
CA ASP A 65 28.20 3.92 17.15
C ASP A 65 29.14 3.82 15.94
N GLN A 66 29.22 2.65 15.30
CA GLN A 66 30.13 2.38 14.19
C GLN A 66 29.54 1.39 13.17
N GLY A 67 30.19 1.28 12.02
CA GLY A 67 29.74 0.47 10.90
C GLY A 67 28.68 1.16 10.05
N GLN A 68 28.32 0.58 8.92
CA GLN A 68 27.26 1.09 8.04
C GLN A 68 25.97 0.33 8.32
N TRP A 69 24.88 1.05 8.62
CA TRP A 69 23.62 0.47 9.03
C TRP A 69 22.45 0.95 8.19
N ILE A 70 21.51 0.05 7.90
CA ILE A 70 20.22 0.37 7.28
C ILE A 70 19.11 -0.06 8.24
N PHE A 71 18.35 0.90 8.76
CA PHE A 71 17.17 0.67 9.57
C PHE A 71 15.95 0.50 8.66
N ALA A 72 15.42 -0.72 8.60
CA ALA A 72 14.26 -1.10 7.77
C ALA A 72 13.15 -1.80 8.57
N THR A 73 12.90 -1.32 9.79
CA THR A 73 12.03 -1.97 10.79
C THR A 73 10.53 -1.87 10.52
N GLY A 74 10.12 -1.23 9.42
CA GLY A 74 8.70 -0.90 9.18
C GLY A 74 8.14 0.04 10.26
N PRO A 75 6.82 0.04 10.50
CA PRO A 75 6.25 0.72 11.65
C PRO A 75 6.78 0.04 12.91
N PRO A 76 7.40 0.77 13.85
CA PRO A 76 8.13 0.17 14.96
C PRO A 76 7.16 -0.62 15.85
N HIS A 77 7.42 -1.92 16.01
CA HIS A 77 6.64 -2.79 16.90
C HIS A 77 7.12 -2.70 18.35
N SER A 78 8.38 -2.33 18.58
CA SER A 78 8.95 -2.12 19.91
C SER A 78 9.31 -0.65 20.13
N ALA A 79 9.23 -0.21 21.39
CA ALA A 79 9.44 1.19 21.75
C ALA A 79 10.92 1.62 21.61
N ALA A 80 11.86 0.70 21.81
CA ALA A 80 13.29 0.98 22.00
C ALA A 80 13.99 1.61 20.77
N PRO A 81 13.89 1.06 19.53
CA PRO A 81 14.52 1.68 18.36
C PRO A 81 14.04 3.11 18.13
N GLY A 82 12.73 3.32 18.28
CA GLY A 82 12.16 4.65 18.14
C GLY A 82 12.61 5.60 19.26
N GLN A 83 12.85 5.11 20.48
CA GLN A 83 13.29 5.93 21.62
C GLN A 83 14.74 6.37 21.39
N ALA A 84 15.58 5.48 20.86
CA ALA A 84 16.94 5.81 20.47
C ALA A 84 16.97 6.89 19.36
N ILE A 85 16.11 6.78 18.34
CA ILE A 85 15.98 7.81 17.29
C ILE A 85 15.50 9.14 17.88
N GLN A 86 14.52 9.12 18.77
CA GLN A 86 14.01 10.32 19.42
C GLN A 86 15.08 11.00 20.30
N ALA A 87 15.82 10.21 21.08
CA ALA A 87 16.91 10.71 21.92
C ALA A 87 18.03 11.34 21.08
N GLU A 88 18.36 10.75 19.94
CA GLU A 88 19.40 11.25 19.02
C GLU A 88 18.97 12.53 18.31
N THR A 89 17.71 12.62 17.89
CA THR A 89 17.25 13.69 17.00
C THR A 89 16.57 14.85 17.71
N GLY A 90 16.13 14.65 18.96
CA GLY A 90 15.29 15.60 19.70
C GLY A 90 13.93 15.86 19.04
N ALA A 91 13.59 15.13 17.97
CA ALA A 91 12.38 15.36 17.20
C ALA A 91 11.23 14.49 17.72
N ASP A 92 10.05 15.10 17.82
CA ASP A 92 8.82 14.36 18.11
C ASP A 92 8.52 13.36 16.98
N ARG A 93 8.02 12.18 17.36
CA ARG A 93 7.54 11.20 16.39
C ARG A 93 6.21 11.64 15.82
N LEU A 94 6.08 11.55 14.51
CA LEU A 94 4.80 11.67 13.84
C LEU A 94 4.06 10.33 13.96
N ALA A 95 2.73 10.39 13.86
CA ALA A 95 1.89 9.21 13.84
C ALA A 95 0.75 9.38 12.85
N PHE A 96 0.31 8.26 12.29
CA PHE A 96 -0.91 8.16 11.49
C PHE A 96 -1.62 6.85 11.81
N PHE A 97 -2.88 6.77 11.42
CA PHE A 97 -3.67 5.55 11.51
C PHE A 97 -3.86 4.91 10.13
N ASP A 98 -3.53 3.62 10.05
CA ASP A 98 -3.91 2.75 8.93
C ASP A 98 -5.05 1.83 9.35
N ALA A 99 -5.92 1.49 8.42
CA ALA A 99 -7.05 0.61 8.66
C ALA A 99 -6.95 -0.67 7.81
N ILE A 100 -7.39 -1.79 8.36
CA ILE A 100 -7.35 -3.11 7.70
C ILE A 100 -8.77 -3.57 7.42
N ALA A 101 -8.98 -4.21 6.27
CA ALA A 101 -10.26 -4.79 5.88
C ALA A 101 -10.42 -6.24 6.35
N ALA A 102 -11.68 -6.66 6.52
CA ALA A 102 -12.03 -8.02 6.92
C ALA A 102 -11.73 -9.07 5.82
N ILE A 103 -11.55 -10.32 6.26
CA ILE A 103 -11.34 -11.50 5.42
C ILE A 103 -12.44 -12.52 5.73
N VAL A 104 -13.10 -13.02 4.69
CA VAL A 104 -14.20 -13.99 4.76
C VAL A 104 -13.78 -15.36 4.23
N HIS A 105 -14.35 -16.42 4.80
CA HIS A 105 -14.19 -17.77 4.30
C HIS A 105 -14.98 -17.97 3.01
N ALA A 106 -14.32 -18.52 1.98
CA ALA A 106 -14.89 -18.69 0.64
C ALA A 106 -16.19 -19.53 0.63
N GLU A 107 -16.27 -20.54 1.48
CA GLU A 107 -17.43 -21.44 1.63
C GLU A 107 -18.66 -20.75 2.24
N SER A 108 -18.48 -19.60 2.89
CA SER A 108 -19.56 -18.84 3.54
C SER A 108 -20.18 -17.77 2.64
N ILE A 109 -19.66 -17.62 1.42
CA ILE A 109 -20.15 -16.66 0.41
C ILE A 109 -21.24 -17.34 -0.44
N ASP A 110 -22.42 -16.73 -0.54
CA ASP A 110 -23.49 -17.23 -1.41
C ASP A 110 -23.21 -16.88 -2.88
N ARG A 111 -22.75 -17.90 -3.63
CA ARG A 111 -22.40 -17.78 -5.05
C ARG A 111 -23.62 -17.77 -6.00
N ARG A 112 -24.82 -17.95 -5.46
CA ARG A 112 -26.07 -17.75 -6.23
C ARG A 112 -26.37 -16.26 -6.39
N ILE A 113 -25.84 -15.43 -5.48
CA ILE A 113 -25.96 -13.97 -5.50
C ILE A 113 -24.67 -13.36 -6.04
N ALA A 114 -23.52 -13.75 -5.49
CA ALA A 114 -22.23 -13.21 -5.90
C ALA A 114 -21.75 -13.84 -7.23
N TRP A 115 -21.14 -13.04 -8.11
CA TRP A 115 -20.59 -13.52 -9.39
C TRP A 115 -19.12 -13.15 -9.58
N ALA A 116 -18.40 -13.97 -10.35
CA ALA A 116 -16.97 -13.77 -10.59
C ALA A 116 -16.72 -12.91 -11.84
N GLN A 117 -16.14 -11.72 -11.66
CA GLN A 117 -15.82 -10.80 -12.76
C GLN A 117 -14.82 -9.71 -12.33
N SER A 118 -13.82 -9.44 -13.15
CA SER A 118 -12.98 -8.24 -13.11
C SER A 118 -13.61 -7.13 -13.94
N ARG A 119 -13.46 -5.87 -13.52
CA ARG A 119 -14.06 -4.74 -14.24
C ARG A 119 -13.61 -4.69 -15.71
N TYR A 120 -14.56 -4.49 -16.62
CA TYR A 120 -14.41 -4.48 -18.07
C TYR A 120 -13.81 -5.78 -18.63
N ASP A 121 -13.97 -6.89 -17.90
CA ASP A 121 -13.35 -8.17 -18.21
C ASP A 121 -11.84 -8.01 -18.44
N LYS A 122 -11.21 -7.17 -17.61
CA LYS A 122 -9.78 -6.88 -17.70
C LYS A 122 -8.98 -8.08 -17.23
N GLY A 123 -8.10 -8.58 -18.10
CA GLY A 123 -7.20 -9.69 -17.83
C GLY A 123 -6.81 -10.42 -19.12
N GLU A 124 -5.60 -10.98 -19.17
CA GLU A 124 -5.11 -11.70 -20.35
C GLU A 124 -5.73 -13.11 -20.49
N ASN A 125 -6.12 -13.72 -19.36
CA ASN A 125 -6.71 -15.06 -19.31
C ASN A 125 -8.01 -15.05 -18.49
N GLU A 126 -8.74 -16.16 -18.50
CA GLU A 126 -10.01 -16.27 -17.78
C GLU A 126 -9.88 -16.03 -16.27
N ALA A 127 -8.81 -16.55 -15.65
CA ALA A 127 -8.59 -16.40 -14.21
C ALA A 127 -8.44 -14.91 -13.82
N GLU A 128 -7.72 -14.12 -14.62
CA GLU A 128 -7.59 -12.67 -14.42
C GLU A 128 -8.92 -11.95 -14.67
N ARG A 129 -9.69 -12.36 -15.67
CA ARG A 129 -11.01 -11.80 -15.98
C ARG A 129 -12.07 -12.13 -14.92
N ARG A 130 -11.83 -13.14 -14.08
CA ARG A 130 -12.74 -13.60 -13.01
C ARG A 130 -12.11 -13.48 -11.62
N ALA A 131 -11.13 -12.59 -11.45
CA ALA A 131 -10.32 -12.50 -10.24
C ALA A 131 -11.05 -11.97 -9.00
N TYR A 132 -12.21 -11.33 -9.18
CA TYR A 132 -13.03 -10.79 -8.09
C TYR A 132 -14.38 -11.48 -8.04
N LEU A 133 -14.89 -11.73 -6.83
CA LEU A 133 -16.32 -11.94 -6.62
C LEU A 133 -16.99 -10.59 -6.38
N ASN A 134 -18.20 -10.42 -6.90
CA ASN A 134 -18.95 -9.19 -6.84
C ASN A 134 -20.29 -9.46 -6.17
N CYS A 135 -20.56 -8.73 -5.09
CA CYS A 135 -21.82 -8.76 -4.35
C CYS A 135 -22.65 -7.53 -4.76
N PRO A 136 -23.74 -7.69 -5.53
CA PRO A 136 -24.53 -6.57 -6.01
C PRO A 136 -25.42 -6.02 -4.89
N MET A 137 -25.71 -4.72 -4.95
CA MET A 137 -26.72 -4.07 -4.13
C MET A 137 -27.64 -3.25 -5.01
N ASP A 138 -28.94 -3.30 -4.73
CA ASP A 138 -29.88 -2.30 -5.18
C ASP A 138 -29.74 -1.00 -4.34
N LYS A 139 -30.56 0.00 -4.68
CA LYS A 139 -30.51 1.30 -4.00
C LYS A 139 -30.95 1.21 -2.54
N ALA A 140 -32.00 0.45 -2.24
CA ALA A 140 -32.54 0.36 -0.88
C ALA A 140 -31.57 -0.41 0.04
N GLN A 141 -30.99 -1.50 -0.45
CA GLN A 141 -29.94 -2.26 0.22
C GLN A 141 -28.71 -1.38 0.49
N TYR A 142 -28.28 -0.59 -0.49
CA TYR A 142 -27.17 0.34 -0.31
C TYR A 142 -27.48 1.40 0.76
N GLU A 143 -28.64 2.04 0.69
CA GLU A 143 -29.02 3.07 1.66
C GLU A 143 -29.11 2.52 3.08
N ALA A 144 -29.72 1.34 3.26
CA ALA A 144 -29.76 0.65 4.55
C ALA A 144 -28.36 0.27 5.06
N PHE A 145 -27.47 -0.19 4.18
CA PHE A 145 -26.08 -0.48 4.53
C PHE A 145 -25.33 0.77 4.98
N ILE A 146 -25.50 1.91 4.30
CA ILE A 146 -24.90 3.19 4.70
C ILE A 146 -25.43 3.62 6.07
N ASP A 147 -26.74 3.49 6.33
CA ASP A 147 -27.32 3.85 7.63
C ASP A 147 -26.74 2.99 8.76
N ALA A 148 -26.66 1.67 8.56
CA ALA A 148 -26.06 0.76 9.51
C ALA A 148 -24.57 1.08 9.75
N LEU A 149 -23.83 1.41 8.69
CA LEU A 149 -22.42 1.76 8.78
C LEU A 149 -22.18 3.06 9.58
N LEU A 150 -23.04 4.06 9.39
CA LEU A 150 -22.94 5.34 10.10
C LEU A 150 -23.33 5.19 11.59
N ALA A 151 -24.31 4.34 11.88
CA ALA A 151 -24.80 4.04 13.23
C ALA A 151 -23.92 3.03 14.00
N ALA A 152 -23.06 2.29 13.30
CA ALA A 152 -22.22 1.25 13.87
C ALA A 152 -21.33 1.78 15.00
N GLU A 153 -21.18 0.96 16.04
CA GLU A 153 -20.27 1.24 17.13
C GLU A 153 -18.81 1.21 16.63
N LYS A 154 -18.08 2.28 16.94
CA LYS A 154 -16.70 2.49 16.47
C LYS A 154 -15.73 2.38 17.65
N THR A 155 -14.52 1.94 17.38
CA THR A 155 -13.43 2.06 18.35
C THR A 155 -13.11 3.54 18.53
N GLU A 156 -13.04 3.97 19.80
CA GLU A 156 -12.62 5.32 20.19
C GLU A 156 -11.10 5.37 20.31
N PHE A 157 -10.54 6.51 19.96
CA PHE A 157 -9.12 6.77 20.16
C PHE A 157 -8.85 7.12 21.62
N HIS A 158 -7.70 6.72 22.14
CA HIS A 158 -7.29 7.08 23.49
C HIS A 158 -6.95 8.59 23.58
N GLU A 159 -7.06 9.15 24.79
CA GLU A 159 -6.74 10.55 25.04
C GLU A 159 -5.27 10.84 24.65
N GLY A 160 -5.05 11.77 23.71
CA GLY A 160 -3.73 12.09 23.13
C GLY A 160 -3.46 11.50 21.74
N GLU A 161 -4.34 10.66 21.20
CA GLU A 161 -4.27 10.17 19.82
C GLU A 161 -4.87 11.18 18.82
N THR A 162 -4.17 12.29 18.59
CA THR A 162 -4.60 13.37 17.68
C THR A 162 -4.22 13.15 16.20
N ALA A 163 -3.69 11.98 15.87
CA ALA A 163 -3.22 11.68 14.52
C ALA A 163 -4.38 11.59 13.52
N GLY A 164 -4.20 12.21 12.36
CA GLY A 164 -5.13 12.09 11.24
C GLY A 164 -5.11 10.69 10.62
N TYR A 165 -6.15 10.38 9.84
CA TYR A 165 -6.16 9.16 9.03
C TYR A 165 -5.29 9.34 7.79
N PHE A 166 -4.65 8.26 7.35
CA PHE A 166 -4.01 8.23 6.05
C PHE A 166 -5.07 8.27 4.94
N ASP A 167 -5.09 9.32 4.12
CA ASP A 167 -6.11 9.54 3.08
C ASP A 167 -6.16 8.42 2.02
N GLY A 168 -5.05 7.67 1.84
CA GLY A 168 -5.01 6.50 0.96
C GLY A 168 -5.70 5.26 1.54
N CYS A 169 -5.97 5.22 2.84
CA CYS A 169 -6.52 4.07 3.56
C CYS A 169 -7.55 4.48 4.64
N LEU A 170 -8.56 5.26 4.24
CA LEU A 170 -9.61 5.72 5.15
C LEU A 170 -10.55 4.58 5.57
N PRO A 171 -11.00 4.55 6.84
CA PRO A 171 -12.10 3.68 7.26
C PRO A 171 -13.37 3.95 6.44
N ILE A 172 -14.09 2.89 6.07
CA ILE A 172 -15.27 2.94 5.20
C ILE A 172 -16.39 3.78 5.81
N GLU A 173 -16.53 3.78 7.13
CA GLU A 173 -17.46 4.63 7.87
C GLU A 173 -17.09 6.12 7.79
N VAL A 174 -15.79 6.46 7.81
CA VAL A 174 -15.30 7.84 7.66
C VAL A 174 -15.55 8.32 6.22
N MET A 175 -15.40 7.43 5.23
CA MET A 175 -15.77 7.74 3.85
C MET A 175 -17.28 7.98 3.69
N ALA A 176 -18.11 7.20 4.39
CA ALA A 176 -19.56 7.37 4.37
C ALA A 176 -20.01 8.68 5.04
N GLU A 177 -19.34 9.11 6.11
CA GLU A 177 -19.57 10.39 6.79
C GLU A 177 -19.32 11.60 5.87
N ARG A 178 -18.36 11.49 4.94
CA ARG A 178 -18.08 12.53 3.93
C ARG A 178 -19.20 12.67 2.88
N GLY A 179 -20.13 11.72 2.83
CA GLY A 179 -21.33 11.79 2.00
C GLY A 179 -21.83 10.41 1.59
N ARG A 180 -23.16 10.24 1.54
CA ARG A 180 -23.79 8.94 1.28
C ARG A 180 -23.37 8.29 -0.04
N GLU A 181 -23.09 9.08 -1.07
CA GLU A 181 -22.72 8.57 -2.40
C GLU A 181 -21.21 8.30 -2.53
N THR A 182 -20.40 8.67 -1.53
CA THR A 182 -18.93 8.58 -1.58
C THR A 182 -18.47 7.16 -1.89
N LEU A 183 -19.05 6.16 -1.21
CA LEU A 183 -18.66 4.76 -1.40
C LEU A 183 -18.99 4.25 -2.81
N ARG A 184 -20.13 4.66 -3.39
CA ARG A 184 -20.51 4.30 -4.77
C ARG A 184 -19.62 4.94 -5.83
N HIS A 185 -18.91 6.01 -5.51
CA HIS A 185 -17.87 6.58 -6.37
C HIS A 185 -16.46 6.06 -6.05
N GLY A 186 -16.30 5.37 -4.92
CA GLY A 186 -15.06 4.75 -4.45
C GLY A 186 -15.10 3.22 -4.48
N PRO A 187 -15.02 2.53 -3.32
CA PRO A 187 -14.87 1.08 -3.24
C PRO A 187 -16.10 0.30 -3.72
N MET A 188 -17.30 0.88 -3.63
CA MET A 188 -18.56 0.22 -3.98
C MET A 188 -19.07 0.55 -5.39
N LYS A 189 -18.22 1.12 -6.26
CA LYS A 189 -18.63 1.53 -7.61
C LYS A 189 -19.09 0.33 -8.45
N PRO A 190 -20.19 0.38 -9.21
CA PRO A 190 -20.64 -0.75 -10.04
C PRO A 190 -20.00 -0.76 -11.45
N VAL A 191 -19.21 0.25 -11.80
CA VAL A 191 -18.75 0.51 -13.18
C VAL A 191 -17.90 -0.62 -13.78
N GLY A 192 -18.24 -1.02 -15.01
CA GLY A 192 -17.53 -2.05 -15.76
C GLY A 192 -17.87 -3.47 -15.33
N LEU A 193 -19.00 -3.68 -14.66
CA LEU A 193 -19.45 -4.99 -14.23
C LEU A 193 -20.83 -5.29 -14.82
N THR A 194 -21.06 -6.56 -15.14
CA THR A 194 -22.34 -7.09 -15.64
C THR A 194 -22.66 -8.32 -14.83
N ASN A 195 -23.76 -8.28 -14.07
CA ASN A 195 -24.15 -9.41 -13.22
C ASN A 195 -24.60 -10.57 -14.10
N ALA A 196 -23.91 -11.70 -14.04
CA ALA A 196 -24.25 -12.88 -14.84
C ALA A 196 -25.60 -13.51 -14.44
N HIS A 197 -26.05 -13.28 -13.21
CA HIS A 197 -27.32 -13.80 -12.69
C HIS A 197 -28.51 -12.89 -13.03
N ASP A 198 -28.25 -11.62 -13.32
CA ASP A 198 -29.26 -10.62 -13.74
C ASP A 198 -28.60 -9.56 -14.66
N PRO A 199 -28.40 -9.89 -15.96
CA PRO A 199 -27.62 -9.02 -16.87
C PRO A 199 -28.33 -7.71 -17.23
N GLU A 200 -29.65 -7.68 -17.13
CA GLU A 200 -30.49 -6.53 -17.54
C GLU A 200 -30.53 -5.45 -16.44
N THR A 201 -30.43 -5.85 -15.16
CA THR A 201 -30.43 -4.92 -14.05
C THR A 201 -29.03 -4.44 -13.71
N LYS A 202 -28.80 -3.13 -13.85
CA LYS A 202 -27.57 -2.51 -13.36
C LYS A 202 -27.60 -2.38 -11.84
N ALA A 203 -26.65 -3.04 -11.17
CA ALA A 203 -26.43 -2.88 -9.74
C ALA A 203 -26.20 -1.40 -9.39
N TYR A 204 -26.82 -0.94 -8.31
CA TYR A 204 -26.64 0.41 -7.79
C TYR A 204 -25.26 0.58 -7.16
N ALA A 205 -24.83 -0.43 -6.39
CA ALA A 205 -23.50 -0.54 -5.81
C ALA A 205 -23.01 -1.99 -5.85
N VAL A 206 -21.70 -2.20 -5.73
CA VAL A 206 -21.10 -3.55 -5.73
C VAL A 206 -19.98 -3.62 -4.71
N VAL A 207 -20.02 -4.59 -3.81
CA VAL A 207 -18.87 -4.95 -2.97
C VAL A 207 -18.03 -6.00 -3.68
N GLN A 208 -16.74 -5.70 -3.88
CA GLN A 208 -15.81 -6.66 -4.50
C GLN A 208 -15.04 -7.44 -3.43
N LEU A 209 -14.89 -8.74 -3.65
CA LEU A 209 -14.08 -9.64 -2.84
C LEU A 209 -12.93 -10.14 -3.71
N ARG A 210 -11.70 -10.10 -3.20
CA ARG A 210 -10.53 -10.65 -3.91
C ARG A 210 -9.97 -11.86 -3.19
N ARG A 211 -9.41 -12.79 -3.94
CA ARG A 211 -8.69 -13.94 -3.39
C ARG A 211 -7.55 -13.47 -2.49
N ASP A 212 -7.46 -14.03 -1.29
CA ASP A 212 -6.45 -13.64 -0.29
C ASP A 212 -5.30 -14.66 -0.18
N ASN A 213 -5.51 -15.92 -0.59
CA ASN A 213 -4.52 -17.00 -0.54
C ASN A 213 -4.51 -17.88 -1.81
N ALA A 214 -3.40 -18.59 -2.07
CA ALA A 214 -3.27 -19.48 -3.22
C ALA A 214 -4.30 -20.62 -3.28
N LEU A 215 -4.85 -21.07 -2.15
CA LEU A 215 -5.91 -22.08 -2.12
C LEU A 215 -7.29 -21.52 -2.51
N GLY A 216 -7.51 -20.21 -2.35
CA GLY A 216 -8.80 -19.57 -2.63
C GLY A 216 -9.88 -19.89 -1.62
N THR A 217 -9.47 -20.28 -0.42
CA THR A 217 -10.35 -20.52 0.73
C THR A 217 -10.65 -19.25 1.50
N LEU A 218 -9.90 -18.16 1.26
CA LEU A 218 -10.05 -16.87 1.91
C LEU A 218 -10.22 -15.75 0.89
N PHE A 219 -11.12 -14.82 1.19
CA PHE A 219 -11.40 -13.64 0.38
C PHE A 219 -11.34 -12.37 1.22
N ASN A 220 -10.63 -11.35 0.73
CA ASN A 220 -10.56 -10.03 1.35
C ASN A 220 -11.65 -9.12 0.77
N ILE A 221 -12.34 -8.35 1.63
CA ILE A 221 -13.33 -7.35 1.20
C ILE A 221 -12.60 -6.09 0.74
N VAL A 222 -12.68 -5.79 -0.55
CA VAL A 222 -11.82 -4.78 -1.20
C VAL A 222 -12.29 -3.37 -0.85
N GLY A 223 -11.41 -2.58 -0.21
CA GLY A 223 -11.68 -1.18 0.13
C GLY A 223 -12.62 -1.00 1.33
N PHE A 224 -12.71 -2.03 2.18
CA PHE A 224 -13.55 -2.06 3.38
C PHE A 224 -12.70 -2.02 4.65
N GLN A 225 -11.64 -1.20 4.64
CA GLN A 225 -10.89 -0.91 5.85
C GLN A 225 -11.81 -0.24 6.86
N THR A 226 -11.70 -0.58 8.15
CA THR A 226 -12.70 -0.13 9.13
C THR A 226 -12.13 -0.02 10.54
N LYS A 227 -12.78 0.82 11.35
CA LYS A 227 -12.57 0.97 12.80
C LYS A 227 -13.79 0.59 13.63
N MET A 228 -14.84 0.06 13.00
CA MET A 228 -15.99 -0.50 13.69
C MET A 228 -15.54 -1.55 14.70
N LYS A 229 -16.22 -1.64 15.83
CA LYS A 229 -16.00 -2.74 16.79
C LYS A 229 -16.38 -4.07 16.13
N TYR A 230 -15.76 -5.16 16.59
CA TYR A 230 -15.89 -6.47 15.95
C TYR A 230 -17.35 -6.96 15.85
N GLY A 231 -18.18 -6.72 16.87
CA GLY A 231 -19.61 -7.05 16.82
C GLY A 231 -20.33 -6.32 15.68
N ALA A 232 -20.15 -4.99 15.63
CA ALA A 232 -20.75 -4.14 14.60
C ALA A 232 -20.27 -4.52 13.19
N GLN A 233 -18.98 -4.87 13.01
CA GLN A 233 -18.47 -5.34 11.72
C GLN A 233 -19.22 -6.58 11.22
N VAL A 234 -19.44 -7.57 12.09
CA VAL A 234 -20.12 -8.81 11.71
C VAL A 234 -21.57 -8.52 11.30
N GLU A 235 -22.27 -7.67 12.04
CA GLU A 235 -23.66 -7.30 11.75
C GLU A 235 -23.77 -6.52 10.43
N VAL A 236 -22.98 -5.46 10.28
CA VAL A 236 -23.01 -4.57 9.11
C VAL A 236 -22.58 -5.31 7.85
N PHE A 237 -21.49 -6.08 7.88
CA PHE A 237 -21.00 -6.78 6.68
C PHE A 237 -21.92 -7.94 6.25
N ARG A 238 -22.73 -8.51 7.16
CA ARG A 238 -23.76 -9.49 6.79
C ARG A 238 -24.98 -8.87 6.11
N MET A 239 -25.11 -7.54 6.07
CA MET A 239 -26.12 -6.88 5.26
C MET A 239 -25.77 -6.85 3.77
N ILE A 240 -24.52 -7.19 3.40
CA ILE A 240 -24.09 -7.24 2.00
C ILE A 240 -24.69 -8.49 1.35
N PRO A 241 -25.42 -8.37 0.22
CA PRO A 241 -26.00 -9.52 -0.46
C PRO A 241 -24.94 -10.56 -0.85
N GLY A 242 -25.21 -11.81 -0.48
CA GLY A 242 -24.29 -12.93 -0.61
C GLY A 242 -23.32 -13.12 0.55
N LEU A 243 -23.30 -12.24 1.55
CA LEU A 243 -22.50 -12.35 2.77
C LEU A 243 -23.36 -12.51 4.04
N GLU A 244 -24.65 -12.78 3.92
CA GLU A 244 -25.60 -12.88 5.04
C GLU A 244 -25.18 -13.93 6.07
N LYS A 245 -24.52 -14.99 5.60
CA LYS A 245 -23.98 -16.09 6.42
C LYS A 245 -22.45 -16.09 6.49
N ALA A 246 -21.81 -14.97 6.14
CA ALA A 246 -20.37 -14.88 6.10
C ALA A 246 -19.74 -15.26 7.46
N ARG A 247 -18.69 -16.08 7.37
CA ARG A 247 -17.76 -16.39 8.45
C ARG A 247 -16.48 -15.60 8.21
N PHE A 248 -16.04 -14.86 9.21
CA PHE A 248 -14.86 -14.01 9.12
C PHE A 248 -13.64 -14.77 9.67
N ALA A 249 -12.63 -14.97 8.83
CA ALA A 249 -11.33 -15.48 9.26
C ALA A 249 -10.54 -14.42 10.02
N ARG A 250 -10.78 -13.14 9.68
CA ARG A 250 -10.20 -11.98 10.34
C ARG A 250 -11.12 -10.78 10.18
N LEU A 251 -11.31 -10.01 11.24
CA LEU A 251 -12.02 -8.73 11.20
C LEU A 251 -11.06 -7.57 10.92
N GLY A 252 -11.60 -6.45 10.45
CA GLY A 252 -10.84 -5.23 10.21
C GLY A 252 -10.44 -4.53 11.51
N GLY A 253 -9.55 -3.54 11.43
CA GLY A 253 -9.11 -2.78 12.60
C GLY A 253 -8.16 -1.65 12.23
N ILE A 254 -7.89 -0.76 13.19
CA ILE A 254 -6.95 0.35 13.04
C ILE A 254 -5.61 0.01 13.69
N HIS A 255 -4.53 0.41 13.04
CA HIS A 255 -3.17 0.34 13.55
C HIS A 255 -2.57 1.75 13.58
N ARG A 256 -2.03 2.12 14.75
CA ARG A 256 -1.26 3.36 14.90
C ARG A 256 0.17 3.10 14.44
N ASN A 257 0.59 3.83 13.41
CA ASN A 257 1.93 3.74 12.85
C ASN A 257 2.70 5.02 13.22
N THR A 258 3.82 4.87 13.93
CA THR A 258 4.70 6.00 14.25
C THR A 258 5.89 6.03 13.31
N PHE A 259 6.31 7.22 12.89
CA PHE A 259 7.44 7.41 11.99
C PHE A 259 8.19 8.72 12.31
N PRO A 260 9.51 8.78 12.06
CA PRO A 260 10.28 10.02 12.14
C PRO A 260 9.80 11.08 11.14
N ASN A 261 10.01 12.36 11.46
CA ASN A 261 9.86 13.45 10.50
C ASN A 261 11.04 13.43 9.51
N SER A 262 11.03 12.48 8.57
CA SER A 262 12.15 12.22 7.66
C SER A 262 12.65 13.44 6.89
N PRO A 263 11.80 14.37 6.41
CA PRO A 263 12.27 15.56 5.70
C PRO A 263 13.25 16.44 6.51
N THR A 264 13.13 16.45 7.84
CA THR A 264 14.04 17.21 8.72
C THR A 264 15.26 16.39 9.15
N LEU A 265 15.15 15.07 9.16
CA LEU A 265 16.15 14.16 9.74
C LEU A 265 17.06 13.50 8.71
N LEU A 266 16.57 13.29 7.49
CA LEU A 266 17.28 12.53 6.45
C LEU A 266 17.84 13.46 5.36
N ASP A 267 19.01 13.10 4.84
CA ASP A 267 19.55 13.67 3.59
C ASP A 267 18.99 12.97 2.34
N SER A 268 19.33 13.45 1.14
CA SER A 268 18.86 12.89 -0.14
C SER A 268 19.28 11.44 -0.40
N GLN A 269 20.24 10.93 0.38
CA GLN A 269 20.71 9.55 0.34
C GLN A 269 20.06 8.71 1.44
N MET A 270 19.01 9.22 2.09
CA MET A 270 18.26 8.59 3.20
C MET A 270 19.09 8.36 4.47
N ARG A 271 20.22 9.08 4.63
CA ARG A 271 21.07 8.97 5.81
C ARG A 271 20.59 9.94 6.90
N LEU A 272 20.74 9.53 8.15
CA LEU A 272 20.50 10.40 9.29
C LEU A 272 21.53 11.53 9.28
N ARG A 273 21.06 12.78 9.26
CA ARG A 273 21.95 13.96 9.20
C ARG A 273 22.93 14.03 10.38
N SER A 274 22.51 13.62 11.58
CA SER A 274 23.37 13.60 12.76
C SER A 274 24.36 12.44 12.79
N ARG A 275 24.04 11.32 12.10
CA ARG A 275 24.86 10.11 12.04
C ARG A 275 24.86 9.52 10.63
N PRO A 276 25.66 10.05 9.68
CA PRO A 276 25.60 9.64 8.28
C PRO A 276 25.92 8.17 8.00
N HIS A 277 26.51 7.43 8.94
CA HIS A 277 26.69 5.98 8.84
C HIS A 277 25.41 5.16 9.07
N ILE A 278 24.31 5.84 9.43
CA ILE A 278 22.99 5.27 9.64
C ILE A 278 22.06 5.75 8.52
N ARG A 279 21.49 4.79 7.80
CA ARG A 279 20.50 5.01 6.73
C ARG A 279 19.16 4.40 7.12
N PHE A 280 18.07 4.97 6.60
CA PHE A 280 16.71 4.46 6.81
C PHE A 280 16.09 4.01 5.49
N ALA A 281 15.27 2.98 5.52
CA ALA A 281 14.54 2.49 4.35
C ALA A 281 13.22 1.84 4.75
N GLY A 282 12.26 1.78 3.82
CA GLY A 282 10.95 1.20 4.11
C GLY A 282 10.00 2.18 4.80
N GLN A 283 8.89 1.66 5.32
CA GLN A 283 7.81 2.48 5.87
C GLN A 283 8.25 3.46 6.98
N VAL A 284 9.34 3.15 7.70
CA VAL A 284 9.92 4.05 8.72
C VAL A 284 10.35 5.40 8.13
N THR A 285 10.60 5.51 6.83
CA THR A 285 10.96 6.80 6.20
C THR A 285 9.75 7.67 5.87
N GLY A 286 8.52 7.18 6.03
CA GLY A 286 7.32 7.88 5.57
C GLY A 286 6.99 7.63 4.09
N VAL A 287 7.50 6.55 3.50
CA VAL A 287 6.82 5.94 2.34
C VAL A 287 5.74 5.00 2.84
N GLU A 288 4.67 4.81 2.08
CA GLU A 288 3.59 3.90 2.44
C GLU A 288 3.41 2.82 1.36
N GLY A 289 3.21 1.57 1.80
CA GLY A 289 3.03 0.42 0.91
C GLY A 289 4.26 -0.50 0.78
N TYR A 290 3.99 -1.77 0.47
CA TYR A 290 5.03 -2.80 0.33
C TYR A 290 6.02 -2.51 -0.80
N VAL A 291 5.50 -2.00 -1.92
CA VAL A 291 6.30 -1.75 -3.14
C VAL A 291 7.21 -0.55 -2.91
N GLU A 292 6.69 0.53 -2.35
CA GLU A 292 7.43 1.72 -1.99
C GLU A 292 8.50 1.40 -0.94
N SER A 293 8.16 0.58 0.05
CA SER A 293 9.12 0.15 1.07
C SER A 293 10.28 -0.66 0.48
N ALA A 294 9.95 -1.63 -0.38
CA ALA A 294 10.95 -2.44 -1.07
C ALA A 294 11.81 -1.61 -2.05
N ALA A 295 11.21 -0.60 -2.71
CA ALA A 295 11.92 0.34 -3.57
C ALA A 295 12.96 1.17 -2.79
N MET A 296 12.59 1.67 -1.60
CA MET A 296 13.53 2.38 -0.73
C MET A 296 14.64 1.44 -0.21
N GLY A 297 14.30 0.19 0.15
CA GLY A 297 15.29 -0.82 0.56
C GLY A 297 16.29 -1.14 -0.55
N LEU A 298 15.81 -1.30 -1.79
CA LEU A 298 16.66 -1.53 -2.96
C LEU A 298 17.66 -0.39 -3.17
N LEU A 299 17.21 0.86 -3.07
CA LEU A 299 18.09 2.02 -3.17
C LEU A 299 19.06 2.13 -2.01
N ALA A 300 18.60 1.95 -0.77
CA ALA A 300 19.44 2.05 0.40
C ALA A 300 20.59 1.03 0.37
N GLY A 301 20.30 -0.20 -0.06
CA GLY A 301 21.32 -1.24 -0.27
C GLY A 301 22.34 -0.85 -1.35
N ARG A 302 21.87 -0.37 -2.51
CA ARG A 302 22.74 0.07 -3.62
C ARG A 302 23.63 1.25 -3.24
N MET A 303 23.07 2.27 -2.57
CA MET A 303 23.83 3.44 -2.08
C MET A 303 24.89 3.02 -1.08
N SER A 304 24.55 2.16 -0.11
CA SER A 304 25.49 1.68 0.91
C SER A 304 26.60 0.82 0.29
N ALA A 305 26.27 -0.03 -0.69
CA ALA A 305 27.26 -0.83 -1.42
C ALA A 305 28.23 0.06 -2.22
N GLY A 306 27.72 1.10 -2.90
CA GLY A 306 28.56 2.08 -3.61
C GLY A 306 29.48 2.85 -2.67
N GLU A 307 28.98 3.31 -1.52
CA GLU A 307 29.78 3.96 -0.49
C GLU A 307 30.90 3.05 0.03
N LEU A 308 30.58 1.78 0.35
CA LEU A 308 31.57 0.79 0.81
C LEU A 308 32.61 0.43 -0.26
N ALA A 309 32.25 0.51 -1.54
CA ALA A 309 33.15 0.28 -2.66
C ALA A 309 34.00 1.53 -3.01
N GLY A 310 33.82 2.66 -2.32
CA GLY A 310 34.49 3.92 -2.64
C GLY A 310 33.98 4.58 -3.94
N ALA A 311 32.85 4.13 -4.47
CA ALA A 311 32.21 4.60 -5.68
C ALA A 311 30.74 4.98 -5.39
N PRO A 312 30.51 6.10 -4.68
CA PRO A 312 29.17 6.51 -4.31
C PRO A 312 28.31 6.74 -5.57
N LEU A 313 27.05 6.32 -5.49
CA LEU A 313 26.11 6.50 -6.59
C LEU A 313 25.75 7.98 -6.76
N ARG A 314 25.57 8.39 -8.01
CA ARG A 314 24.98 9.70 -8.32
C ARG A 314 23.55 9.80 -7.80
N ASP A 315 23.08 11.03 -7.61
CA ASP A 315 21.72 11.29 -7.15
C ASP A 315 20.67 10.60 -8.04
N VAL A 316 19.68 10.00 -7.37
CA VAL A 316 18.56 9.36 -8.04
C VAL A 316 17.74 10.43 -8.77
N PRO A 317 17.42 10.27 -10.05
CA PRO A 317 16.72 11.30 -10.80
C PRO A 317 15.30 11.49 -10.25
N GLN A 318 14.97 12.73 -9.86
CA GLN A 318 13.65 13.11 -9.32
C GLN A 318 12.49 12.79 -10.29
N ASP A 319 12.77 12.69 -11.59
CA ASP A 319 11.75 12.33 -12.59
C ASP A 319 11.38 10.84 -12.60
N SER A 320 12.13 9.99 -11.90
CA SER A 320 11.78 8.58 -11.68
C SER A 320 10.78 8.43 -10.53
N ALA A 321 10.10 7.28 -10.46
CA ALA A 321 9.22 6.95 -9.34
C ALA A 321 9.99 6.82 -8.02
N HIS A 322 11.17 6.20 -8.05
CA HIS A 322 12.06 6.16 -6.89
C HIS A 322 12.49 7.57 -6.44
N GLY A 323 12.92 8.42 -7.39
CA GLY A 323 13.36 9.78 -7.09
C GLY A 323 12.24 10.68 -6.57
N ALA A 324 11.02 10.52 -7.08
CA ALA A 324 9.85 11.22 -6.57
C ALA A 324 9.52 10.84 -5.11
N LEU A 325 9.66 9.56 -4.75
CA LEU A 325 9.51 9.10 -3.37
C LEU A 325 10.62 9.62 -2.45
N ILE A 326 11.89 9.54 -2.87
CA ILE A 326 13.02 10.10 -2.12
C ILE A 326 12.77 11.59 -1.87
N HIS A 327 12.42 12.34 -2.91
CA HIS A 327 12.19 13.76 -2.77
C HIS A 327 11.10 14.05 -1.73
N HIS A 328 9.99 13.32 -1.73
CA HIS A 328 8.94 13.45 -0.71
C HIS A 328 9.48 13.29 0.71
N ILE A 329 10.29 12.26 0.97
CA ILE A 329 10.77 11.93 2.33
C ILE A 329 12.02 12.73 2.77
N THR A 330 12.73 13.42 1.86
CA THR A 330 14.00 14.12 2.18
C THR A 330 13.99 15.64 1.96
N GLY A 331 12.84 16.25 1.64
CA GLY A 331 12.73 17.72 1.57
C GLY A 331 11.66 18.31 0.64
N GLY A 332 10.96 17.49 -0.13
CA GLY A 332 9.87 17.89 -1.03
C GLY A 332 8.52 18.05 -0.34
N ALA A 333 8.37 17.57 0.89
CA ALA A 333 7.19 17.75 1.71
C ALA A 333 7.40 18.84 2.76
N GLU A 334 6.34 19.59 3.07
CA GLU A 334 6.34 20.51 4.20
C GLU A 334 6.42 19.71 5.51
N ALA A 335 7.51 19.89 6.26
CA ALA A 335 7.81 19.10 7.46
C ALA A 335 6.70 19.14 8.53
N LYS A 336 5.93 20.23 8.61
CA LYS A 336 4.83 20.38 9.60
C LYS A 336 3.60 19.55 9.27
N THR A 337 3.37 19.29 7.98
CA THR A 337 2.22 18.54 7.48
C THR A 337 2.66 17.25 6.81
N PHE A 338 3.89 16.80 7.10
CA PHE A 338 4.45 15.60 6.49
C PHE A 338 3.60 14.39 6.87
N GLN A 339 3.17 13.65 5.85
CA GLN A 339 2.41 12.43 5.97
C GLN A 339 3.06 11.37 5.09
N PRO A 340 2.94 10.08 5.47
CA PRO A 340 3.42 9.01 4.62
C PRO A 340 2.70 9.02 3.29
N MET A 341 3.34 8.49 2.25
CA MET A 341 2.81 8.62 0.90
C MET A 341 3.13 7.40 0.03
N ASN A 342 2.10 6.91 -0.66
CA ASN A 342 2.26 5.98 -1.78
C ASN A 342 2.74 6.72 -3.03
N VAL A 343 3.38 5.98 -3.95
CA VAL A 343 3.77 6.57 -5.21
C VAL A 343 2.55 7.03 -6.02
N ASN A 344 2.55 8.30 -6.40
CA ASN A 344 1.51 8.88 -7.24
C ASN A 344 2.11 9.95 -8.15
N PHE A 345 1.48 10.17 -9.31
CA PHE A 345 1.99 11.14 -10.30
C PHE A 345 1.94 12.60 -9.84
N GLY A 346 1.35 12.90 -8.66
CA GLY A 346 1.42 14.21 -8.03
C GLY A 346 2.79 14.50 -7.38
N LEU A 347 3.59 13.47 -7.08
CA LEU A 347 4.95 13.63 -6.55
C LEU A 347 5.99 13.95 -7.62
N PHE A 348 5.64 13.74 -8.90
CA PHE A 348 6.55 13.95 -10.02
C PHE A 348 6.55 15.43 -10.40
N ARG A 349 7.72 15.94 -10.80
CA ARG A 349 7.81 17.26 -11.42
C ARG A 349 6.83 17.36 -12.59
N PRO A 350 6.14 18.47 -12.83
CA PRO A 350 5.23 18.61 -13.96
C PRO A 350 5.88 18.28 -15.31
N VAL A 351 5.08 17.85 -16.28
CA VAL A 351 5.48 17.74 -17.69
C VAL A 351 4.88 18.93 -18.42
N ASP A 352 5.74 19.71 -19.08
CA ASP A 352 5.34 20.89 -19.83
C ASP A 352 4.47 20.54 -21.05
N GLY A 353 3.63 21.49 -21.45
CA GLY A 353 2.83 21.37 -22.68
C GLY A 353 1.60 20.46 -22.59
N LEU A 354 1.31 19.86 -21.43
CA LEU A 354 0.12 19.01 -21.24
C LEU A 354 -0.92 19.66 -20.31
N LYS A 355 -2.16 19.79 -20.78
CA LYS A 355 -3.26 20.39 -20.00
C LYS A 355 -3.54 19.58 -18.73
N GLY A 356 -3.80 20.30 -17.63
CA GLY A 356 -4.22 19.77 -16.34
C GLY A 356 -5.62 19.13 -16.34
N GLY A 357 -6.00 18.49 -15.23
CA GLY A 357 -7.36 17.98 -15.03
C GLY A 357 -7.63 16.57 -15.58
N ARG A 358 -8.93 16.20 -15.63
CA ARG A 358 -9.42 14.84 -15.98
C ARG A 358 -9.32 14.55 -17.48
N ARG A 359 -9.56 15.56 -18.33
CA ARG A 359 -9.31 15.50 -19.78
C ARG A 359 -7.79 15.61 -20.00
N GLY A 360 -7.18 14.64 -20.69
CA GLY A 360 -5.71 14.58 -20.88
C GLY A 360 -4.94 13.78 -19.81
N ARG A 361 -5.62 13.20 -18.81
CA ARG A 361 -4.98 12.37 -17.77
C ARG A 361 -4.17 11.21 -18.36
N ARG A 362 -4.70 10.55 -19.39
CA ARG A 362 -4.05 9.41 -20.05
C ARG A 362 -2.70 9.81 -20.65
N ASP A 363 -2.70 10.88 -21.44
CA ASP A 363 -1.49 11.35 -22.14
C ASP A 363 -0.46 11.90 -21.15
N ARG A 364 -0.91 12.66 -20.13
CA ARG A 364 -0.05 13.14 -19.05
C ARG A 364 0.60 12.00 -18.26
N TYR A 365 -0.16 10.96 -17.92
CA TYR A 365 0.38 9.80 -17.21
C TYR A 365 1.36 9.00 -18.07
N LYS A 366 1.11 8.91 -19.38
CA LYS A 366 2.06 8.31 -20.32
C LYS A 366 3.35 9.12 -20.37
N ALA A 367 3.25 10.45 -20.50
CA ALA A 367 4.43 11.32 -20.57
C ALA A 367 5.28 11.28 -19.29
N TYR A 368 4.66 11.27 -18.10
CA TYR A 368 5.37 11.03 -16.84
C TYR A 368 6.10 9.67 -16.86
N SER A 369 5.41 8.62 -17.32
CA SER A 369 5.97 7.28 -17.36
C SER A 369 7.15 7.20 -18.33
N ASP A 370 7.05 7.79 -19.52
CA ASP A 370 8.12 7.73 -20.52
C ASP A 370 9.36 8.51 -20.05
N ARG A 371 9.18 9.72 -19.50
CA ARG A 371 10.30 10.51 -18.95
C ARG A 371 10.98 9.77 -17.79
N ALA A 372 10.19 9.20 -16.89
CA ALA A 372 10.69 8.43 -15.76
C ALA A 372 11.51 7.22 -16.20
N LYS A 373 11.02 6.46 -17.19
CA LYS A 373 11.74 5.30 -17.74
C LYS A 373 13.10 5.69 -18.33
N THR A 374 13.14 6.75 -19.12
CA THR A 374 14.39 7.27 -19.69
C THR A 374 15.36 7.71 -18.60
N ALA A 375 14.89 8.47 -17.61
CA ALA A 375 15.72 8.95 -16.52
C ALA A 375 16.26 7.81 -15.65
N TRP A 376 15.42 6.84 -15.31
CA TRP A 376 15.78 5.68 -14.48
C TRP A 376 16.76 4.75 -15.20
N GLN A 377 16.50 4.41 -16.46
CA GLN A 377 17.43 3.59 -17.24
C GLN A 377 18.77 4.31 -17.39
N GLY A 378 18.69 5.60 -17.74
CA GLY A 378 19.86 6.47 -17.80
C GLY A 378 20.61 6.52 -16.48
N TRP A 379 19.95 6.37 -15.32
CA TRP A 379 20.56 6.27 -13.98
C TRP A 379 21.20 4.91 -13.69
N LEU A 380 20.60 3.81 -14.13
CA LEU A 380 21.12 2.46 -13.92
C LEU A 380 22.35 2.15 -14.78
N ASP A 381 22.43 2.74 -15.97
CA ASP A 381 23.47 2.43 -16.97
C ASP A 381 24.82 3.13 -16.69
N GLY A 382 24.85 4.10 -15.77
CA GLY A 382 26.05 4.88 -15.46
C GLY A 382 26.23 5.09 -13.98
#